data_AF-A0A935HQI7-F1
#
_entry.id   AF-A0A935HQI7-F1
#
_cell.length_a   1.000
_cell.length_b   1.000
_cell.length_c   1.000
_cell.angle_alpha   90.00
_cell.angle_beta   90.00
_cell.angle_gamma   90.00
#
_symmetry.space_group_name_H-M   'P 1'
#
loop_
_entity.id
_entity.type
_entity.pdbx_description
1 polymer ?
#
loop_
_entity_poly.entity_id
_entity_poly.type
_entity_poly.pdbx_seq_one_letter_code
_entity_poly.pdbx_strand_id
1 'polypeptide(L)'
;MPKQFTCISIKTNRNFVFKILNVKIELINEDTVYKIKNYVFLSFLNNIRSGYLPKFALDYYTELVPKSNNLTTKKRLFIDRHLNKARNIVNKNEVEELLKKYNFEIVCLEELEPEEQMSFFKNLEIVVAVHGAGLTNLIFSEKVSVIELHPDTKINPPYFFLCKAKKIRYSPIICKAIDGFNNIIVDVKILEQELKKVI
;
A
#
# COMPACT_ATOMS: atom_id res chain seq x y z
N MET A 1 -2.09 41.41 12.18
CA MET A 1 -3.40 40.78 12.46
C MET A 1 -3.32 39.30 12.15
N PRO A 2 -3.82 38.39 13.00
CA PRO A 2 -3.76 36.96 12.73
C PRO A 2 -4.69 36.58 11.56
N LYS A 3 -4.15 35.84 10.59
CA LYS A 3 -4.93 35.29 9.46
C LYS A 3 -5.86 34.18 9.96
N GLN A 4 -7.07 34.10 9.40
CA GLN A 4 -8.09 33.13 9.78
C GLN A 4 -8.12 31.95 8.80
N PHE A 5 -8.18 30.74 9.33
CA PHE A 5 -8.27 29.49 8.57
C PHE A 5 -9.35 28.57 9.17
N THR A 6 -9.89 27.68 8.33
CA THR A 6 -10.96 26.73 8.69
C THR A 6 -10.44 25.29 8.90
N CYS A 7 -9.30 24.92 8.31
CA CYS A 7 -8.71 23.59 8.44
C CYS A 7 -7.18 23.63 8.23
N ILE A 8 -6.42 22.76 8.90
CA ILE A 8 -4.97 22.61 8.75
C ILE A 8 -4.66 21.11 8.64
N SER A 9 -3.96 20.71 7.56
CA SER A 9 -3.33 19.39 7.45
C SER A 9 -1.83 19.54 7.64
N ILE A 10 -1.23 18.63 8.41
CA ILE A 10 0.23 18.52 8.55
C ILE A 10 0.81 18.11 7.19
N LYS A 11 2.01 18.60 6.85
CA LYS A 11 2.78 18.34 5.61
C LYS A 11 2.57 16.89 5.11
N THR A 12 1.80 16.70 4.03
CA THR A 12 1.72 15.41 3.34
C THR A 12 1.92 15.66 1.84
N ASN A 13 2.75 14.85 1.17
CA ASN A 13 2.85 14.82 -0.29
C ASN A 13 1.64 14.16 -0.96
N ARG A 14 0.50 13.99 -0.25
CA ARG A 14 -0.69 13.28 -0.72
C ARG A 14 -1.76 14.23 -1.27
N ASN A 15 -1.35 15.15 -2.15
CA ASN A 15 -2.24 16.14 -2.78
C ASN A 15 -3.44 15.49 -3.51
N PHE A 16 -3.27 14.26 -3.99
CA PHE A 16 -4.32 13.50 -4.68
C PHE A 16 -5.59 13.29 -3.83
N VAL A 17 -5.46 12.92 -2.55
CA VAL A 17 -6.63 12.66 -1.69
C VAL A 17 -7.48 13.92 -1.52
N PHE A 18 -6.84 15.08 -1.35
CA PHE A 18 -7.54 16.35 -1.21
C PHE A 18 -8.15 16.84 -2.53
N LYS A 19 -7.56 16.47 -3.68
CA LYS A 19 -8.14 16.73 -5.00
C LYS A 19 -9.46 15.97 -5.18
N ILE A 20 -9.53 14.69 -4.77
CA ILE A 20 -10.78 13.91 -4.79
C ILE A 20 -11.85 14.55 -3.89
N LEU A 21 -11.46 15.03 -2.71
CA LEU A 21 -12.39 15.60 -1.73
C LEU A 21 -12.83 17.03 -2.05
N ASN A 22 -12.35 17.62 -3.16
CA ASN A 22 -12.60 19.01 -3.54
C ASN A 22 -12.29 20.02 -2.41
N VAL A 23 -11.21 19.77 -1.67
CA VAL A 23 -10.79 20.61 -0.52
C VAL A 23 -9.72 21.59 -0.97
N LYS A 24 -9.90 22.88 -0.63
CA LYS A 24 -8.86 23.89 -0.80
C LYS A 24 -7.75 23.68 0.24
N ILE A 25 -6.52 23.43 -0.23
CA ILE A 25 -5.33 23.37 0.62
C ILE A 25 -4.65 24.74 0.63
N GLU A 26 -4.36 25.28 1.81
CA GLU A 26 -3.50 26.44 1.97
C GLU A 26 -2.27 26.06 2.79
N LEU A 27 -1.08 26.31 2.23
CA LEU A 27 0.18 26.17 2.95
C LEU A 27 0.36 27.40 3.83
N ILE A 28 0.58 27.17 5.13
CA ILE A 28 0.83 28.22 6.12
C ILE A 28 2.33 28.31 6.43
N ASN A 29 2.81 29.53 6.70
CA ASN A 29 4.19 29.75 7.14
C ASN A 29 4.40 29.22 8.57
N GLU A 30 5.44 28.42 8.77
CA GLU A 30 5.80 27.78 10.05
C GLU A 30 6.16 28.83 11.13
N ASP A 31 6.64 30.02 10.75
CA ASP A 31 7.06 31.10 11.67
C ASP A 31 5.95 32.11 12.00
N THR A 32 4.69 31.81 11.64
CA THR A 32 3.56 32.73 11.84
C THR A 32 2.56 32.16 12.84
N VAL A 33 2.09 33.00 13.76
CA VAL A 33 1.01 32.65 14.69
C VAL A 33 -0.35 32.86 14.03
N TYR A 34 -1.16 31.80 13.98
CA TYR A 34 -2.50 31.82 13.41
C TYR A 34 -3.58 31.75 14.48
N LYS A 35 -4.64 32.54 14.30
CA LYS A 35 -5.86 32.40 15.08
C LYS A 35 -6.82 31.51 14.30
N ILE A 36 -6.96 30.27 14.77
CA ILE A 36 -7.88 29.29 14.18
C ILE A 36 -9.26 29.51 14.81
N LYS A 37 -10.27 29.78 13.98
CA LYS A 37 -11.66 29.95 14.46
C LYS A 37 -12.30 28.60 14.79
N ASN A 38 -12.10 27.62 13.91
CA ASN A 38 -12.60 26.26 14.05
C ASN A 38 -11.45 25.31 13.76
N TYR A 39 -11.14 24.41 14.70
CA TYR A 39 -10.09 23.41 14.54
C TYR A 39 -10.72 22.03 14.52
N VAL A 40 -10.69 21.38 13.36
CA VAL A 40 -11.10 19.98 13.23
C VAL A 40 -9.85 19.11 13.40
N PHE A 41 -9.68 18.55 14.60
CA PHE A 41 -8.67 17.53 14.84
C PHE A 41 -9.25 16.17 14.45
N LEU A 42 -8.70 15.55 13.41
CA LEU A 42 -9.08 14.19 13.05
C LEU A 42 -8.50 13.24 14.10
N SER A 43 -9.38 12.50 14.78
CA SER A 43 -8.94 11.36 15.60
C SER A 43 -8.20 10.37 14.72
N PHE A 44 -7.14 9.77 15.24
CA PHE A 44 -6.47 8.68 14.54
C PHE A 44 -7.47 7.53 14.39
N LEU A 45 -7.57 6.97 13.19
CA LEU A 45 -8.42 5.80 12.93
C LEU A 45 -8.00 4.59 13.76
N ASN A 46 -6.77 4.60 14.27
CA ASN A 46 -6.15 3.54 15.03
C ASN A 46 -4.93 4.02 15.85
N ASN A 47 -4.44 3.19 16.77
CA ASN A 47 -3.28 3.53 17.59
C ASN A 47 -1.98 3.53 16.76
N ILE A 48 -0.98 4.29 17.22
CA ILE A 48 0.36 4.39 16.61
C ILE A 48 0.91 2.99 16.25
N ARG A 49 1.34 2.81 15.00
CA ARG A 49 1.88 1.56 14.42
C ARG A 49 0.90 0.39 14.29
N SER A 50 -0.39 0.57 14.58
CA SER A 50 -1.40 -0.37 14.10
C SER A 50 -1.76 0.00 12.65
N GLY A 51 -1.87 -0.98 11.78
CA GLY A 51 -2.46 -0.82 10.44
C GLY A 51 -3.88 -1.39 10.38
N TYR A 52 -4.45 -1.69 11.56
CA TYR A 52 -5.78 -2.26 11.68
C TYR A 52 -6.78 -1.13 11.46
N LEU A 53 -7.62 -1.25 10.45
CA LEU A 53 -8.65 -0.26 10.17
C LEU A 53 -9.99 -0.74 10.74
N PRO A 54 -10.74 0.13 11.45
CA PRO A 54 -12.07 -0.21 11.91
C PRO A 54 -13.02 -0.40 10.73
N LYS A 55 -14.05 -1.23 10.91
CA LYS A 55 -14.99 -1.61 9.84
C LYS A 55 -15.59 -0.39 9.13
N PHE A 56 -16.04 0.64 9.88
CA PHE A 56 -16.65 1.83 9.28
C PHE A 56 -15.70 2.54 8.30
N ALA A 57 -14.40 2.56 8.58
CA ALA A 57 -13.42 3.18 7.69
C ALA A 57 -13.21 2.31 6.44
N LEU A 58 -13.11 0.99 6.61
CA LEU A 58 -13.03 0.05 5.49
C LEU A 58 -14.25 0.15 4.57
N ASP A 59 -15.46 0.22 5.15
CA ASP A 59 -16.71 0.37 4.39
C ASP A 59 -16.67 1.68 3.59
N TYR A 60 -16.33 2.81 4.24
CA TYR A 60 -16.19 4.11 3.60
C TYR A 60 -15.23 4.09 2.41
N TYR A 61 -14.02 3.54 2.57
CA TYR A 61 -13.06 3.46 1.47
C TYR A 61 -13.50 2.52 0.35
N THR A 62 -14.25 1.47 0.67
CA THR A 62 -14.79 0.54 -0.33
C THR A 62 -15.86 1.22 -1.19
N GLU A 63 -16.69 2.07 -0.60
CA GLU A 63 -17.73 2.84 -1.28
C GLU A 63 -17.18 3.92 -2.21
N LEU A 64 -16.00 4.47 -1.92
CA LEU A 64 -15.35 5.47 -2.77
C LEU A 64 -14.89 4.92 -4.12
N VAL A 65 -14.76 3.61 -4.27
CA VAL A 65 -14.21 3.03 -5.49
C VAL A 65 -15.31 2.91 -6.55
N PRO A 66 -15.13 3.48 -7.76
CA PRO A 66 -16.11 3.36 -8.84
C PRO A 66 -16.50 1.91 -9.07
N LYS A 67 -17.81 1.62 -9.15
CA LYS A 67 -18.29 0.28 -9.53
C LYS A 67 -17.76 -0.04 -10.93
N SER A 68 -16.76 -0.90 -11.01
CA SER A 68 -16.22 -1.40 -12.28
C SER A 68 -16.97 -2.68 -12.65
N ASN A 69 -17.08 -2.95 -13.95
CA ASN A 69 -17.60 -4.23 -14.42
C ASN A 69 -16.77 -5.38 -13.83
N ASN A 70 -17.46 -6.45 -13.44
CA ASN A 70 -16.84 -7.69 -12.97
C ASN A 70 -15.93 -8.22 -14.08
N LEU A 71 -14.61 -8.02 -13.94
CA LEU A 71 -13.65 -8.71 -14.77
C LEU A 71 -13.69 -10.19 -14.35
N THR A 72 -13.87 -11.08 -15.32
CA THR A 72 -13.99 -12.52 -15.06
C THR A 72 -12.64 -13.16 -14.75
N THR A 73 -11.53 -12.54 -15.15
CA THR A 73 -10.18 -13.04 -14.93
C THR A 73 -9.53 -12.37 -13.72
N LYS A 74 -9.15 -13.17 -12.73
CA LYS A 74 -8.35 -12.68 -11.61
C LYS A 74 -6.89 -12.58 -12.02
N LYS A 75 -6.21 -11.55 -11.54
CA LYS A 75 -4.81 -11.24 -11.84
C LYS A 75 -3.88 -11.64 -10.69
N ARG A 76 -2.67 -12.06 -11.00
CA ARG A 76 -1.59 -12.26 -10.04
C ARG A 76 -0.58 -11.16 -10.24
N LEU A 77 -0.24 -10.45 -9.17
CA LEU A 77 0.54 -9.22 -9.25
C LEU A 77 1.86 -9.36 -8.50
N PHE A 78 2.94 -8.94 -9.15
CA PHE A 78 4.18 -8.62 -8.49
C PHE A 78 4.39 -7.11 -8.54
N ILE A 79 4.46 -6.47 -7.37
CA ILE A 79 4.71 -5.03 -7.28
C ILE A 79 6.22 -4.79 -7.43
N ASP A 80 6.59 -4.31 -8.60
CA ASP A 80 7.93 -3.81 -8.87
C ASP A 80 8.09 -2.40 -8.28
N ARG A 81 9.34 -2.05 -7.97
CA ARG A 81 9.73 -0.75 -7.40
C ARG A 81 10.93 -0.18 -8.14
N HIS A 82 11.14 -0.49 -9.42
CA HIS A 82 12.34 -0.11 -10.17
C HIS A 82 12.58 1.41 -10.23
N LEU A 83 11.53 2.23 -10.11
CA LEU A 83 11.65 3.69 -10.01
C LEU A 83 12.12 4.18 -8.63
N ASN A 84 12.24 3.30 -7.64
CA ASN A 84 12.65 3.63 -6.28
C ASN A 84 14.13 3.28 -6.03
N LYS A 85 14.83 4.16 -5.31
CA LYS A 85 16.24 3.95 -4.95
C LYS A 85 16.44 3.02 -3.75
N ALA A 86 15.36 2.62 -3.06
CA ALA A 86 15.41 1.79 -1.87
C ALA A 86 14.34 0.69 -1.86
N ARG A 87 14.66 -0.39 -1.15
CA ARG A 87 13.96 -1.67 -1.00
C ARG A 87 13.88 -2.46 -2.31
N ASN A 88 15.01 -2.59 -3.01
CA ASN A 88 15.11 -3.36 -4.25
C ASN A 88 15.43 -4.84 -3.98
N ILE A 89 14.99 -5.70 -4.89
CA ILE A 89 15.35 -7.13 -4.90
C ILE A 89 16.64 -7.29 -5.70
N VAL A 90 17.71 -7.77 -5.06
CA VAL A 90 19.01 -7.94 -5.72
C VAL A 90 18.95 -9.05 -6.78
N ASN A 91 18.36 -10.19 -6.46
CA ASN A 91 18.16 -11.32 -7.37
C ASN A 91 16.83 -11.23 -8.14
N LYS A 92 16.53 -10.03 -8.67
CA LYS A 92 15.24 -9.75 -9.34
C LYS A 92 14.93 -10.70 -10.50
N ASN A 93 15.92 -11.02 -11.33
CA ASN A 93 15.73 -11.92 -12.47
C ASN A 93 15.22 -13.30 -12.04
N GLU A 94 15.79 -13.89 -10.98
CA GLU A 94 15.36 -15.20 -10.48
C GLU A 94 13.92 -15.17 -9.94
N VAL A 95 13.56 -14.08 -9.25
CA VAL A 95 12.21 -13.86 -8.72
C VAL A 95 11.20 -13.70 -9.87
N GLU A 96 11.51 -12.88 -10.87
CA GLU A 96 10.64 -12.69 -12.03
C GLU A 96 10.48 -13.96 -12.86
N GLU A 97 11.56 -14.70 -13.09
CA GLU A 97 11.50 -15.99 -13.79
C GLU A 97 10.59 -16.99 -13.09
N LEU A 98 10.65 -17.06 -11.76
CA LEU A 98 9.73 -17.87 -10.97
C LEU A 98 8.29 -17.38 -11.13
N LEU A 99 8.05 -16.09 -10.92
CA LEU A 99 6.70 -15.51 -10.93
C LEU A 99 6.03 -15.61 -12.31
N LYS A 100 6.80 -15.49 -13.41
CA LYS A 100 6.31 -15.72 -14.77
C LYS A 100 5.74 -17.14 -14.96
N LYS A 101 6.35 -18.17 -14.36
CA LYS A 101 5.83 -19.56 -14.40
C LYS A 101 4.46 -19.71 -13.73
N TYR A 102 4.13 -18.80 -12.81
CA TYR A 102 2.85 -18.76 -12.11
C TYR A 102 1.90 -17.67 -12.64
N ASN A 103 2.15 -17.15 -13.85
CA ASN A 103 1.32 -16.15 -14.55
C ASN A 103 1.16 -14.82 -13.80
N PHE A 104 2.23 -14.34 -13.15
CA PHE A 104 2.24 -13.02 -12.54
C PHE A 104 2.49 -11.91 -13.57
N GLU A 105 1.69 -10.85 -13.47
CA GLU A 105 1.95 -9.55 -14.07
C GLU A 105 2.93 -8.76 -13.17
N ILE A 106 3.98 -8.20 -13.75
CA ILE A 106 4.96 -7.35 -13.06
C ILE A 106 4.56 -5.90 -13.30
N VAL A 107 4.26 -5.15 -12.24
CA VAL A 107 3.75 -3.78 -12.36
C VAL A 107 4.46 -2.86 -11.39
N CYS A 108 4.93 -1.72 -11.88
CA CYS A 108 5.35 -0.60 -11.03
C CYS A 108 4.17 0.35 -10.82
N LEU A 109 3.68 0.42 -9.59
CA LEU A 109 2.49 1.22 -9.28
C LEU A 109 2.75 2.72 -9.45
N GLU A 110 4.01 3.16 -9.29
CA GLU A 110 4.42 4.54 -9.51
C GLU A 110 4.21 5.04 -10.95
N GLU A 111 3.98 4.13 -11.92
CA GLU A 111 3.69 4.45 -13.33
C GLU A 111 2.19 4.51 -13.65
N LEU A 112 1.32 4.18 -12.68
CA LEU A 112 -0.13 4.13 -12.85
C LEU A 112 -0.82 5.32 -12.16
N GLU A 113 -1.86 5.84 -12.79
CA GLU A 113 -2.75 6.79 -12.14
C GLU A 113 -3.49 6.10 -10.97
N PRO A 114 -3.84 6.84 -9.90
CA PRO A 114 -4.42 6.21 -8.72
C PRO A 114 -5.71 5.42 -9.00
N GLU A 115 -6.56 5.88 -9.91
CA GLU A 115 -7.77 5.18 -10.34
C GLU A 115 -7.45 3.84 -11.02
N GLU A 116 -6.36 3.76 -11.78
CA GLU A 116 -5.87 2.54 -12.40
C GLU A 116 -5.34 1.56 -11.35
N GLN A 117 -4.58 2.06 -10.37
CA GLN A 117 -4.13 1.26 -9.22
C GLN A 117 -5.34 0.67 -8.47
N MET A 118 -6.35 1.49 -8.19
CA MET A 118 -7.59 1.07 -7.52
C MET A 118 -8.29 -0.05 -8.29
N SER A 119 -8.44 0.11 -9.61
CA SER A 119 -9.06 -0.89 -10.49
C SER A 119 -8.26 -2.19 -10.52
N PHE A 120 -6.93 -2.11 -10.58
CA PHE A 120 -6.04 -3.26 -10.62
C PHE A 120 -6.19 -4.12 -9.35
N PHE A 121 -6.26 -3.49 -8.17
CA PHE A 121 -6.36 -4.19 -6.89
C PHE A 121 -7.72 -4.87 -6.62
N LYS A 122 -8.79 -4.49 -7.34
CA LYS A 122 -10.10 -5.14 -7.19
C LYS A 122 -10.10 -6.59 -7.63
N ASN A 123 -9.38 -6.90 -8.70
CA ASN A 123 -9.44 -8.20 -9.38
C ASN A 123 -8.19 -9.05 -9.10
N LEU A 124 -7.50 -8.83 -7.99
CA LEU A 124 -6.32 -9.61 -7.62
C LEU A 124 -6.67 -10.94 -6.97
N GLU A 125 -6.05 -12.00 -7.45
CA GLU A 125 -5.99 -13.32 -6.81
C GLU A 125 -4.85 -13.36 -5.79
N ILE A 126 -3.66 -12.93 -6.19
CA ILE A 126 -2.44 -12.97 -5.39
C ILE A 126 -1.63 -11.70 -5.64
N VAL A 127 -1.03 -11.15 -4.60
CA VAL A 127 -0.02 -10.10 -4.72
C VAL A 127 1.25 -10.46 -3.96
N VAL A 128 2.39 -10.33 -4.63
CA VAL A 128 3.73 -10.42 -4.06
C VAL A 128 4.35 -9.04 -4.09
N ALA A 129 4.88 -8.55 -2.97
CA ALA A 129 5.49 -7.23 -2.92
C ALA A 129 6.54 -7.11 -1.81
N VAL A 130 7.56 -6.28 -2.04
CA VAL A 130 8.42 -5.79 -0.96
C VAL A 130 7.65 -4.80 -0.09
N HIS A 131 7.83 -4.87 1.23
CA HIS A 131 7.18 -3.99 2.21
C HIS A 131 7.20 -2.52 1.78
N GLY A 132 6.03 -1.92 1.55
CA GLY A 132 5.96 -0.54 1.06
C GLY A 132 4.55 -0.02 0.82
N ALA A 133 4.46 1.30 0.61
CA ALA A 133 3.20 2.05 0.52
C ALA A 133 2.22 1.53 -0.55
N GLY A 134 2.72 0.88 -1.60
CA GLY A 134 1.89 0.25 -2.64
C GLY A 134 0.90 -0.78 -2.09
N LEU A 135 1.22 -1.45 -0.98
CA LEU A 135 0.30 -2.38 -0.31
C LEU A 135 -0.90 -1.69 0.37
N THR A 136 -0.92 -0.35 0.46
CA THR A 136 -2.11 0.39 0.92
C THR A 136 -3.31 0.13 0.01
N ASN A 137 -3.08 -0.11 -1.28
CA ASN A 137 -4.12 -0.40 -2.26
C ASN A 137 -4.88 -1.71 -1.98
N LEU A 138 -4.38 -2.59 -1.09
CA LEU A 138 -5.12 -3.75 -0.58
C LEU A 138 -6.46 -3.39 0.04
N ILE A 139 -6.65 -2.13 0.44
CA ILE A 139 -7.95 -1.66 0.93
C ILE A 139 -9.07 -1.85 -0.09
N PHE A 140 -8.75 -1.87 -1.39
CA PHE A 140 -9.68 -2.04 -2.50
C PHE A 140 -9.87 -3.50 -2.94
N SER A 141 -9.10 -4.43 -2.38
CA SER A 141 -9.20 -5.86 -2.69
C SER A 141 -10.29 -6.56 -1.87
N GLU A 142 -10.91 -7.60 -2.44
CA GLU A 142 -11.90 -8.43 -1.74
C GLU A 142 -11.32 -9.79 -1.32
N LYS A 143 -11.00 -10.64 -2.29
CA LYS A 143 -10.51 -12.02 -2.07
C LYS A 143 -9.14 -12.21 -2.73
N VAL A 144 -8.11 -11.71 -2.05
CA VAL A 144 -6.70 -11.78 -2.46
C VAL A 144 -5.88 -12.56 -1.43
N SER A 145 -4.77 -13.16 -1.87
CA SER A 145 -3.70 -13.63 -1.00
C SER A 145 -2.49 -12.71 -1.12
N VAL A 146 -1.89 -12.32 0.00
CA VAL A 146 -0.74 -11.42 0.05
C VAL A 146 0.50 -12.19 0.49
N ILE A 147 1.58 -12.09 -0.28
CA ILE A 147 2.92 -12.51 0.11
C ILE A 147 3.77 -11.24 0.25
N GLU A 148 4.08 -10.85 1.47
CA GLU A 148 4.86 -9.64 1.74
C GLU A 148 6.31 -9.98 2.08
N LEU A 149 7.25 -9.38 1.35
CA LEU A 149 8.68 -9.56 1.52
C LEU A 149 9.22 -8.47 2.46
N HIS A 150 9.77 -8.88 3.60
CA HIS A 150 10.36 -7.99 4.60
C HIS A 150 11.88 -8.17 4.66
N PRO A 151 12.67 -7.12 4.87
CA PRO A 151 14.07 -7.29 5.26
C PRO A 151 14.16 -7.88 6.67
N ASP A 152 15.12 -8.78 6.90
CA ASP A 152 15.44 -9.35 8.22
C ASP A 152 15.90 -8.31 9.25
N THR A 153 16.31 -7.13 8.82
CA THR A 153 16.68 -6.00 9.67
C THR A 153 15.48 -5.18 10.17
N LYS A 154 14.31 -5.26 9.51
CA LYS A 154 13.14 -4.45 9.87
C LYS A 154 11.83 -5.06 9.38
N ILE A 155 11.02 -5.50 10.33
CA ILE A 155 9.65 -5.98 10.07
C ILE A 155 8.67 -4.95 10.59
N ASN A 156 7.77 -4.51 9.70
CA ASN A 156 6.70 -3.57 10.03
C ASN A 156 5.34 -4.25 9.75
N PRO A 157 4.38 -4.23 10.69
CA PRO A 157 3.14 -5.00 10.56
C PRO A 157 1.91 -4.24 9.99
N PRO A 158 1.95 -3.02 9.41
CA PRO A 158 0.71 -2.32 9.08
C PRO A 158 -0.13 -3.09 8.05
N TYR A 159 0.48 -3.75 7.06
CA TYR A 159 -0.26 -4.50 6.04
C TYR A 159 -0.74 -5.86 6.54
N PHE A 160 -0.03 -6.49 7.48
CA PHE A 160 -0.58 -7.62 8.24
C PHE A 160 -1.89 -7.23 8.92
N PHE A 161 -1.91 -6.09 9.62
CA PHE A 161 -3.12 -5.63 10.31
C PHE A 161 -4.23 -5.21 9.35
N LEU A 162 -3.92 -4.58 8.22
CA LEU A 162 -4.88 -4.28 7.16
C LEU A 162 -5.50 -5.57 6.62
N CYS A 163 -4.69 -6.58 6.33
CA CYS A 163 -5.15 -7.89 5.88
C CYS A 163 -6.04 -8.55 6.94
N LYS A 164 -5.68 -8.46 8.23
CA LYS A 164 -6.51 -8.97 9.33
C LYS A 164 -7.85 -8.26 9.41
N ALA A 165 -7.88 -6.93 9.28
CA ALA A 165 -9.13 -6.16 9.29
C ALA A 165 -10.06 -6.55 8.12
N LYS A 166 -9.48 -6.83 6.95
CA LYS A 166 -10.20 -7.28 5.75
C LYS A 166 -10.42 -8.79 5.64
N LYS A 167 -9.94 -9.59 6.60
CA LYS A 167 -9.95 -11.07 6.55
C LYS A 167 -9.27 -11.64 5.29
N ILE A 168 -8.23 -10.97 4.81
CA ILE A 168 -7.39 -11.36 3.68
C ILE A 168 -6.32 -12.34 4.15
N ARG A 169 -5.98 -13.31 3.30
CA ARG A 169 -4.87 -14.24 3.57
C ARG A 169 -3.54 -13.50 3.41
N TYR A 170 -2.65 -13.66 4.39
CA TYR A 170 -1.37 -12.96 4.44
C TYR A 170 -0.25 -13.91 4.83
N SER A 171 0.86 -13.87 4.09
CA SER A 171 2.08 -14.62 4.36
C SER A 171 3.29 -13.69 4.31
N PRO A 172 4.05 -13.52 5.41
CA PRO A 172 5.31 -12.79 5.38
C PRO A 172 6.45 -13.73 4.97
N ILE A 173 7.36 -13.25 4.11
CA ILE A 173 8.67 -13.88 3.89
C ILE A 173 9.74 -12.93 4.40
N ILE A 174 10.63 -13.44 5.24
CA ILE A 174 11.77 -12.68 5.74
C ILE A 174 12.95 -12.92 4.80
N CYS A 175 13.44 -11.84 4.21
CA CYS A 175 14.48 -11.83 3.20
C CYS A 175 15.77 -11.25 3.79
N LYS A 176 16.92 -11.79 3.38
CA LYS A 176 18.21 -11.29 3.81
C LYS A 176 18.41 -9.86 3.32
N ALA A 177 18.62 -8.91 4.22
CA ALA A 177 18.86 -7.54 3.82
C ALA A 177 20.33 -7.31 3.42
N ILE A 178 20.53 -6.45 2.43
CA ILE A 178 21.82 -5.99 1.92
C ILE A 178 21.85 -4.46 2.04
N ASP A 179 22.99 -3.90 2.43
CA ASP A 179 23.18 -2.46 2.64
C ASP A 179 22.15 -1.84 3.61
N GLY A 180 21.94 -2.49 4.76
CA GLY A 180 20.98 -2.06 5.78
C GLY A 180 19.57 -2.60 5.52
N PHE A 181 18.60 -1.73 5.25
CA PHE A 181 17.21 -2.11 4.91
C PHE A 181 16.84 -1.75 3.46
N ASN A 182 17.82 -1.34 2.65
CA ASN A 182 17.60 -0.81 1.33
C ASN A 182 17.54 -1.87 0.23
N ASN A 183 18.16 -3.03 0.41
CA ASN A 183 18.09 -4.09 -0.61
C ASN A 183 17.79 -5.42 0.08
N ILE A 184 17.14 -6.34 -0.62
CA ILE A 184 16.87 -7.69 -0.12
C ILE A 184 17.25 -8.75 -1.14
N ILE A 185 17.63 -9.92 -0.64
CA ILE A 185 17.75 -11.15 -1.43
C ILE A 185 16.60 -12.07 -1.06
N VAL A 186 15.83 -12.48 -2.06
CA VAL A 186 14.66 -13.36 -1.88
C VAL A 186 15.09 -14.81 -2.09
N ASP A 187 14.80 -15.68 -1.12
CA ASP A 187 14.92 -17.12 -1.33
C ASP A 187 13.76 -17.59 -2.23
N VAL A 188 14.08 -17.89 -3.49
CA VAL A 188 13.09 -18.32 -4.49
C VAL A 188 12.44 -19.67 -4.15
N LYS A 189 13.09 -20.54 -3.37
CA LYS A 189 12.49 -21.80 -2.93
C LYS A 189 11.42 -21.55 -1.89
N ILE A 190 11.68 -20.65 -0.94
CA ILE A 190 10.68 -20.22 0.05
C ILE A 190 9.52 -19.51 -0.63
N LEU A 191 9.81 -18.60 -1.57
CA LEU A 191 8.77 -17.92 -2.35
C LEU A 191 7.89 -18.93 -3.10
N GLU A 192 8.50 -19.92 -3.77
CA GLU A 192 7.75 -20.95 -4.48
C GLU A 192 6.88 -21.80 -3.54
N GLN A 193 7.39 -22.15 -2.36
CA GLN A 193 6.62 -22.89 -1.35
C GLN A 193 5.40 -22.08 -0.89
N GLU A 194 5.53 -20.78 -0.68
CA GLU A 194 4.41 -19.92 -0.30
C GLU A 194 3.38 -19.78 -1.44
N LEU A 195 3.85 -19.63 -2.69
CA LEU A 195 3.00 -19.59 -3.87
C LEU A 195 2.14 -20.86 -3.99
N LYS A 196 2.74 -22.05 -3.81
CA LYS A 196 2.02 -23.33 -3.85
C LYS A 196 0.93 -23.48 -2.78
N LYS A 197 0.94 -22.68 -1.72
CA LYS A 197 -0.10 -22.71 -0.68
C LYS A 197 -1.34 -21.88 -1.05
N VAL A 198 -1.21 -20.95 -2.01
CA VAL A 198 -2.23 -19.95 -2.34
C VAL A 198 -2.76 -20.04 -3.77
N ILE A 199 -2.09 -20.81 -4.63
CA ILE A 199 -2.46 -21.11 -6.03
C ILE A 199 -3.35 -22.35 -6.09
#